data_AF-A0A2V7JP46-F1
#
_entry.id   AF-A0A2V7JP46-F1
#
_cell.length_a   1.000
_cell.length_b   1.000
_cell.length_c   1.000
_cell.angle_alpha   90.00
_cell.angle_beta   90.00
_cell.angle_gamma   90.00
#
_symmetry.space_group_name_H-M   'P 1'
#
loop_
_entity.id
_entity.type
_entity.pdbx_description
1 polymer ?
#
loop_
_entity_poly.entity_id
_entity_poly.type
_entity_poly.pdbx_seq_one_letter_code
_entity_poly.pdbx_strand_id
1 'polypeptide(L)'
;MRAIRKGFTLIELLVVLVVLGILSGIAIARFLNTKEAAYIASMKADLRNFALYEQNYLMDSQGSYFSGSGAAQGFVATVGVTISATADPGPPPSWHAVATHDKTSKTCSITTNGPSIWEISCP
;
A
#
# COMPACT_ATOMS: atom_id res chain seq x y z
N MET A 1 -51.94 33.80 -2.32
CA MET A 1 -51.07 34.20 -1.18
C MET A 1 -49.62 33.97 -1.59
N ARG A 2 -48.80 35.02 -1.68
CA ARG A 2 -47.36 34.89 -1.97
C ARG A 2 -46.65 34.45 -0.68
N ALA A 3 -46.07 33.26 -0.67
CA ALA A 3 -45.25 32.80 0.45
C ALA A 3 -44.00 33.68 0.56
N ILE A 4 -43.78 34.27 1.74
CA ILE A 4 -42.55 34.99 2.05
C ILE A 4 -41.43 33.95 2.13
N ARG A 5 -40.53 33.97 1.14
CA ARG A 5 -39.31 33.15 1.18
C ARG A 5 -38.42 33.70 2.30
N LYS A 6 -38.23 32.92 3.36
CA LYS A 6 -37.22 33.21 4.39
C LYS A 6 -35.84 33.20 3.72
N GLY A 7 -35.17 34.35 3.68
CA GLY A 7 -33.78 34.46 3.28
C GLY A 7 -32.85 33.97 4.39
N PHE A 8 -31.74 33.35 4.00
CA PHE A 8 -30.65 32.96 4.91
C PHE A 8 -29.96 34.23 5.42
N THR A 9 -29.67 34.32 6.72
CA THR A 9 -28.96 35.49 7.26
C THR A 9 -27.46 35.39 6.98
N LEU A 10 -26.80 36.54 6.83
CA LEU A 10 -25.34 36.59 6.66
C LEU A 10 -24.61 35.97 7.86
N ILE A 11 -25.16 36.13 9.06
CA ILE A 11 -24.58 35.58 10.28
C ILE A 11 -24.69 34.05 10.34
N GLU A 12 -25.79 33.46 9.83
CA GLU A 12 -25.91 32.01 9.74
C GLU A 12 -24.86 31.42 8.79
N LEU A 13 -24.64 32.04 7.62
CA LEU A 13 -23.58 31.57 6.71
C LEU A 13 -22.18 31.76 7.30
N LEU A 14 -21.95 32.85 8.03
CA LEU A 14 -20.66 33.12 8.66
C LEU A 14 -20.32 32.06 9.71
N VAL A 15 -21.25 31.74 10.61
CA VAL A 15 -21.01 30.72 11.65
C VAL A 15 -20.79 29.34 11.01
N VAL A 16 -21.53 28.99 9.96
CA VAL A 16 -21.36 27.73 9.25
C VAL A 16 -19.97 27.62 8.62
N LEU A 17 -19.48 28.66 7.96
CA LEU A 17 -18.13 28.67 7.37
C LEU A 17 -17.03 28.55 8.42
N VAL A 18 -17.21 29.18 9.59
CA VAL A 18 -16.27 29.05 10.71
C VAL A 18 -16.20 27.61 11.20
N VAL A 19 -17.36 26.96 11.42
CA VAL A 19 -17.40 25.56 11.86
C VAL A 19 -16.81 24.62 10.81
N LEU A 20 -17.17 24.78 9.53
CA LEU A 20 -16.61 23.98 8.42
C LEU A 20 -15.09 24.20 8.28
N GLY A 21 -14.60 25.43 8.50
CA GLY A 21 -13.17 25.73 8.51
C GLY A 21 -12.41 24.94 9.57
N ILE A 22 -12.93 24.92 10.81
CA ILE A 22 -12.30 24.17 11.92
C ILE A 22 -12.32 22.65 11.64
N LEU A 23 -13.47 22.11 11.22
CA LEU A 23 -13.61 20.67 10.95
C LEU A 23 -12.73 20.22 9.78
N SER A 24 -12.66 21.01 8.70
CA SER A 24 -11.83 20.68 7.54
C SER A 24 -10.34 20.65 7.85
N GLY A 25 -9.84 21.56 8.68
CA GLY A 25 -8.44 21.58 9.11
C GLY A 25 -8.00 20.27 9.76
N ILE A 26 -8.79 19.75 10.70
CA ILE A 26 -8.50 18.46 11.38
C ILE A 26 -8.63 17.28 10.40
N ALA A 27 -9.66 17.31 9.55
CA ALA A 27 -9.93 16.23 8.60
C ALA A 27 -8.79 16.06 7.58
N ILE A 28 -8.23 17.16 7.05
CA ILE A 28 -7.14 17.12 6.06
C ILE A 28 -5.90 16.43 6.64
N ALA A 29 -5.48 16.83 7.84
CA ALA A 29 -4.29 16.26 8.48
C ALA A 29 -4.45 14.75 8.75
N ARG A 30 -5.64 14.31 9.15
CA ARG A 30 -5.93 12.87 9.36
C ARG A 30 -5.94 12.10 8.04
N PHE A 31 -6.53 12.67 6.99
CA PHE A 31 -6.67 12.02 5.69
C PHE A 31 -5.34 11.73 4.99
N LEU A 32 -4.34 12.60 5.15
CA LEU A 32 -3.00 12.36 4.58
C LEU A 32 -2.33 11.15 5.23
N ASN A 33 -2.38 11.05 6.56
CA ASN A 33 -1.79 9.93 7.30
C ASN A 33 -2.51 8.60 7.01
N THR A 34 -3.85 8.61 6.92
CA THR A 34 -4.62 7.38 6.63
C THR A 34 -4.39 6.88 5.20
N LYS A 35 -4.19 7.80 4.24
CA LYS A 35 -3.81 7.43 2.87
C LYS A 35 -2.45 6.75 2.81
N GLU A 36 -1.45 7.31 3.49
CA GLU A 36 -0.12 6.70 3.53
C GLU A 36 -0.15 5.32 4.18
N ALA A 37 -0.87 5.18 5.30
CA ALA A 37 -1.08 3.88 5.94
C ALA A 37 -1.79 2.87 5.02
N ALA A 38 -2.73 3.33 4.17
CA ALA A 38 -3.39 2.47 3.19
C ALA A 38 -2.44 2.00 2.08
N TYR A 39 -1.53 2.86 1.60
CA TYR A 39 -0.49 2.46 0.64
C TYR A 39 0.50 1.45 1.25
N ILE A 40 0.87 1.63 2.51
CA ILE A 40 1.70 0.66 3.24
C ILE A 40 0.97 -0.67 3.39
N ALA A 41 -0.33 -0.64 3.70
CA ALA A 41 -1.15 -1.84 3.82
C ALA A 41 -1.29 -2.60 2.49
N SER A 42 -1.44 -1.89 1.35
CA SER A 42 -1.49 -2.53 0.03
C SER A 42 -0.15 -3.17 -0.34
N MET A 43 0.98 -2.47 -0.12
CA MET A 43 2.32 -3.06 -0.31
C MET A 43 2.51 -4.32 0.54
N LYS A 44 2.08 -4.29 1.81
CA LYS A 44 2.16 -5.45 2.71
C LYS A 44 1.30 -6.63 2.23
N ALA A 45 0.10 -6.36 1.72
CA ALA A 45 -0.77 -7.39 1.16
C ALA A 45 -0.17 -8.00 -0.12
N ASP A 46 0.34 -7.15 -1.01
CA ASP A 46 0.96 -7.59 -2.25
C ASP A 46 2.22 -8.42 -1.98
N LEU A 47 3.06 -8.06 -1.00
CA LEU A 47 4.21 -8.88 -0.59
C LEU A 47 3.82 -10.26 -0.07
N ARG A 48 2.69 -10.39 0.64
CA ARG A 48 2.18 -11.71 1.07
C ARG A 48 1.72 -12.55 -0.11
N ASN A 49 1.01 -11.95 -1.05
CA ASN A 49 0.59 -12.63 -2.27
C ASN A 49 1.80 -13.01 -3.12
N PHE A 50 2.80 -12.15 -3.17
CA PHE A 50 4.06 -12.39 -3.85
C PHE A 50 4.85 -13.53 -3.20
N ALA A 51 4.79 -13.68 -1.88
CA ALA A 51 5.41 -14.84 -1.22
C ALA A 51 4.81 -16.16 -1.71
N LEU A 52 3.48 -16.23 -1.85
CA LEU A 52 2.81 -17.41 -2.42
C LEU A 52 3.21 -17.62 -3.89
N TYR A 53 3.37 -16.53 -4.65
CA TYR A 53 3.84 -16.57 -6.03
C TYR A 53 5.25 -17.20 -6.12
N GLU A 54 6.18 -16.77 -5.29
CA GLU A 54 7.53 -17.33 -5.21
C GLU A 54 7.54 -18.81 -4.81
N GLN A 55 6.66 -19.25 -3.89
CA GLN A 55 6.53 -20.67 -3.56
C GLN A 55 6.06 -21.50 -4.75
N ASN A 56 5.09 -20.99 -5.52
CA ASN A 56 4.65 -21.67 -6.75
C ASN A 56 5.78 -21.71 -7.78
N TYR A 57 6.51 -20.60 -7.94
CA TYR A 57 7.65 -20.53 -8.86
C TYR A 57 8.77 -21.51 -8.48
N LEU A 58 9.05 -21.67 -7.18
CA LEU A 58 10.02 -22.64 -6.67
C LEU A 58 9.70 -24.07 -7.10
N MET A 59 8.41 -24.44 -7.08
CA MET A 59 7.96 -25.78 -7.49
C MET A 59 8.10 -26.01 -8.99
N ASP A 60 7.91 -24.98 -9.81
CA ASP A 60 8.00 -25.05 -11.28
C ASP A 60 9.45 -24.95 -11.77
N SER A 61 10.27 -24.14 -11.11
CA SER A 61 11.63 -23.78 -11.54
C SER A 61 12.74 -24.62 -10.91
N GLN A 62 12.46 -25.91 -10.69
CA GLN A 62 13.44 -26.89 -10.17
C GLN A 62 14.12 -26.44 -8.86
N GLY A 63 13.39 -25.77 -7.96
CA GLY A 63 13.92 -25.33 -6.67
C GLY A 63 14.66 -23.99 -6.67
N SER A 64 14.50 -23.17 -7.72
CA SER A 64 15.00 -21.80 -7.76
C SER A 64 13.89 -20.77 -7.56
N TYR A 65 14.15 -19.72 -6.79
CA TYR A 65 13.26 -18.56 -6.67
C TYR A 65 13.40 -17.61 -7.84
N PHE A 66 12.39 -16.78 -8.08
CA PHE A 66 12.44 -15.78 -9.11
C PHE A 66 13.26 -14.57 -8.66
N SER A 67 13.88 -13.89 -9.63
CA SER A 67 14.58 -12.63 -9.43
C SER A 67 14.25 -11.64 -10.54
N GLY A 68 13.91 -10.43 -10.16
CA GLY A 68 13.52 -9.34 -11.06
C GLY A 68 12.22 -8.68 -10.62
N SER A 69 11.60 -7.94 -11.54
CA SER A 69 10.30 -7.33 -11.29
C SER A 69 9.20 -8.39 -11.34
N GLY A 70 8.30 -8.42 -10.34
CA GLY A 70 7.18 -9.37 -10.34
C GLY A 70 6.30 -9.28 -11.60
N ALA A 71 6.17 -8.08 -12.17
CA ALA A 71 5.42 -7.87 -13.42
C ALA A 71 6.00 -8.66 -14.60
N ALA A 72 7.32 -8.88 -14.62
CA ALA A 72 7.99 -9.64 -15.68
C ALA A 72 7.58 -11.12 -15.71
N GLN A 73 7.00 -11.62 -14.62
CA GLN A 73 6.51 -13.00 -14.50
C GLN A 73 4.97 -13.07 -14.41
N GLY A 74 4.28 -11.98 -14.76
CA GLY A 74 2.82 -11.93 -14.76
C GLY A 74 2.19 -11.75 -13.37
N PHE A 75 2.98 -11.44 -12.33
CA PHE A 75 2.41 -11.00 -11.06
C PHE A 75 1.75 -9.62 -11.24
N VAL A 76 0.45 -9.55 -10.94
CA VAL A 76 -0.33 -8.31 -11.00
C VAL A 76 -0.40 -7.71 -9.61
N ALA A 77 0.44 -6.71 -9.35
CA ALA A 77 0.41 -5.95 -8.11
C ALA A 77 -0.79 -4.98 -8.06
N THR A 78 -1.08 -4.46 -6.86
CA THR A 78 -2.01 -3.34 -6.70
C THR A 78 -1.52 -2.13 -7.51
N VAL A 79 -2.44 -1.32 -8.03
CA VAL A 79 -2.10 -0.10 -8.79
C VAL A 79 -1.15 0.78 -8.00
N GLY A 80 -0.05 1.18 -8.64
CA GLY A 80 0.97 2.03 -8.03
C GLY A 80 2.04 1.24 -7.26
N VAL A 81 1.83 -0.05 -6.96
CA VAL A 81 2.82 -0.91 -6.30
C VAL A 81 3.73 -1.57 -7.32
N THR A 82 5.03 -1.52 -7.06
CA THR A 82 6.04 -2.29 -7.81
C THR A 82 6.79 -3.20 -6.86
N ILE A 83 6.92 -4.47 -7.22
CA ILE A 83 7.70 -5.46 -6.46
C ILE A 83 8.94 -5.85 -7.25
N SER A 84 10.09 -5.81 -6.60
CA SER A 84 11.35 -6.35 -7.10
C SER A 84 11.87 -7.42 -6.16
N ALA A 85 12.08 -8.62 -6.68
CA ALA A 85 12.58 -9.78 -5.96
C ALA A 85 14.03 -10.09 -6.34
N THR A 86 14.78 -10.62 -5.37
CA THR A 86 16.14 -11.10 -5.55
C THR A 86 16.22 -12.50 -4.96
N ALA A 87 16.56 -13.46 -5.82
CA ALA A 87 16.81 -14.83 -5.39
C ALA A 87 18.24 -14.95 -4.85
N ASP A 88 18.39 -15.68 -3.75
CA ASP A 88 19.67 -16.10 -3.21
C ASP A 88 19.76 -17.64 -3.30
N PRO A 89 20.61 -18.18 -4.21
CA PRO A 89 20.71 -19.61 -4.48
C PRO A 89 21.49 -20.40 -3.40
N GLY A 90 21.94 -19.77 -2.31
CA GLY A 90 22.66 -20.46 -1.23
C GLY A 90 21.91 -21.66 -0.64
N PRO A 91 22.57 -22.57 0.11
CA PRO A 91 21.87 -23.66 0.81
C PRO A 91 21.49 -23.25 2.24
N PRO A 92 20.18 -23.20 2.62
CA PRO A 92 18.99 -23.42 1.80
C PRO A 92 18.63 -22.22 0.91
N PRO A 93 17.99 -22.43 -0.26
CA PRO A 93 17.65 -21.34 -1.16
C PRO A 93 16.71 -20.37 -0.45
N SER A 94 16.92 -19.07 -0.68
CA SER A 94 16.13 -18.01 -0.06
C SER A 94 15.88 -16.90 -1.07
N TRP A 95 15.02 -15.97 -0.72
CA TRP A 95 14.78 -14.78 -1.53
C TRP A 95 14.40 -13.61 -0.64
N HIS A 96 14.50 -12.42 -1.21
CA HIS A 96 13.96 -11.21 -0.59
C HIS A 96 13.30 -10.37 -1.66
N ALA A 97 12.26 -9.64 -1.30
CA ALA A 97 11.65 -8.67 -2.19
C ALA A 97 11.38 -7.35 -1.50
N VAL A 98 11.35 -6.30 -2.30
CA VAL A 98 11.02 -4.94 -1.88
C VAL A 98 9.81 -4.47 -2.67
N ALA A 99 8.80 -3.98 -1.97
CA ALA A 99 7.66 -3.29 -2.53
C ALA A 99 7.81 -1.78 -2.36
N THR A 100 7.55 -1.05 -3.44
CA THR A 100 7.51 0.41 -3.48
C THR A 100 6.15 0.86 -4.01
N HIS A 101 5.74 2.07 -3.66
CA HIS A 101 4.48 2.66 -4.14
C HIS A 101 4.72 4.08 -4.68
N ASP A 102 4.16 4.42 -5.85
CA ASP A 102 4.40 5.71 -6.53
C ASP A 102 3.98 6.96 -5.72
N LYS A 103 3.02 6.82 -4.81
CA LYS A 103 2.53 7.88 -3.90
C LYS A 103 3.21 7.98 -2.53
N THR A 104 4.18 7.14 -2.17
CA THR A 104 4.91 7.27 -0.90
C THR A 104 6.39 6.93 -1.06
N SER A 105 7.25 7.56 -0.25
CA SER A 105 8.67 7.21 -0.17
C SER A 105 8.94 6.03 0.76
N LYS A 106 7.92 5.57 1.48
CA LYS A 106 7.98 4.39 2.35
C LYS A 106 8.05 3.13 1.50
N THR A 107 8.87 2.17 1.94
CA THR A 107 9.04 0.88 1.27
C THR A 107 8.76 -0.24 2.25
N CYS A 108 8.24 -1.36 1.77
CA CYS A 108 8.11 -2.58 2.56
C CYS A 108 9.06 -3.62 1.99
N SER A 109 9.66 -4.43 2.85
CA SER A 109 10.47 -5.56 2.44
C SER A 109 9.93 -6.86 3.03
N ILE A 110 10.17 -7.94 2.30
CA ILE A 110 9.97 -9.30 2.79
C ILE A 110 11.30 -10.03 2.73
N THR A 111 11.68 -10.65 3.85
CA THR A 111 12.85 -11.50 3.95
C THR A 111 12.43 -12.92 4.31
N THR A 112 13.09 -13.91 3.71
CA THR A 112 12.84 -15.32 4.05
C THR A 112 13.97 -15.86 4.91
N ASN A 113 13.63 -16.39 6.09
CA ASN A 113 14.55 -17.14 6.94
C ASN A 113 14.24 -18.64 6.79
N GLY A 114 14.48 -19.19 5.58
CA GLY A 114 14.11 -20.55 5.20
C GLY A 114 12.85 -20.62 4.32
N PRO A 115 12.43 -21.83 3.90
CA PRO A 115 11.45 -22.01 2.82
C PRO A 115 10.03 -21.54 3.15
N SER A 116 9.62 -21.49 4.42
CA SER A 116 8.23 -21.18 4.83
C SER A 116 8.09 -20.07 5.88
N ILE A 117 9.19 -19.38 6.21
CA ILE A 117 9.18 -18.29 7.20
C ILE A 117 9.42 -16.98 6.46
N TRP A 118 8.39 -16.14 6.37
CA TRP A 118 8.48 -14.84 5.72
C TRP A 118 8.21 -13.74 6.74
N GLU A 119 9.16 -12.81 6.86
CA GLU A 119 9.02 -11.65 7.73
C GLU A 119 8.83 -10.41 6.86
N ILE A 120 7.68 -9.74 7.02
CA ILE A 120 7.38 -8.51 6.29
C ILE A 120 7.62 -7.34 7.23
N SER A 121 8.60 -6.52 6.87
CA SER A 121 8.93 -5.28 7.54
C SER A 121 8.41 -4.10 6.71
N CYS A 122 7.66 -3.22 7.37
CA CYS A 122 7.22 -1.94 6.82
C CYS A 122 7.52 -0.85 7.87
N PRO A 123 7.77 0.39 7.44
CA PRO A 123 8.02 1.53 8.32
C PRO A 123 6.81 1.96 9.13
#